data_AF-A0A3C0A1B2-F1
#
_entry.id   AF-A0A3C0A1B2-F1
#
_cell.length_a   1.000
_cell.length_b   1.000
_cell.length_c   1.000
_cell.angle_alpha   90.00
_cell.angle_beta   90.00
_cell.angle_gamma   90.00
#
_symmetry.space_group_name_H-M   'P 1'
#
loop_
_entity.id
_entity.type
_entity.pdbx_description
1 polymer ?
#
loop_
_entity_poly.entity_id
_entity_poly.type
_entity_poly.pdbx_seq_one_letter_code
_entity_poly.pdbx_strand_id
1 'polypeptide(L)'
;MKSKLPKGIAQRGKHFWISYNVNGQRVRESAGLSLSLAREALIKRKAEAAEGKYFPHRKNNSITFRAITDKFWEMHGQHLRSGVWRYMLTELAEDFGHMPAVKISKLDIETITIKSAKGPQYQRQTAI
;
A
#
# COMPACT_ATOMS: atom_id res chain seq x y z
N MET A 1 28.59 -22.38 -30.05
CA MET A 1 27.70 -21.29 -30.48
C MET A 1 27.15 -20.59 -29.23
N LYS A 2 27.34 -19.27 -29.05
CA LYS A 2 26.64 -18.54 -27.98
C LYS A 2 25.18 -18.40 -28.42
N SER A 3 24.26 -19.07 -27.73
CA SER A 3 22.83 -18.96 -28.01
C SER A 3 22.40 -17.50 -27.82
N LYS A 4 21.65 -16.96 -28.79
CA LYS A 4 21.14 -15.59 -28.73
C LYS A 4 20.11 -15.51 -27.61
N LEU A 5 20.34 -14.64 -26.63
CA LEU A 5 19.39 -14.44 -25.53
C LEU A 5 18.08 -13.82 -26.06
N PRO A 6 16.93 -14.12 -25.42
CA PRO A 6 15.65 -13.52 -25.78
C PRO A 6 15.68 -11.99 -25.68
N LYS A 7 14.92 -11.32 -26.55
CA LYS A 7 14.79 -9.85 -26.55
C LYS A 7 14.28 -9.37 -25.18
N GLY A 8 15.01 -8.44 -24.58
CA GLY A 8 14.69 -7.92 -23.24
C GLY A 8 15.36 -8.68 -22.09
N ILE A 9 16.18 -9.70 -22.37
CA ILE A 9 17.01 -10.39 -21.38
C ILE A 9 18.49 -10.21 -21.75
N ALA A 10 19.30 -9.82 -20.78
CA ALA A 10 20.75 -9.71 -20.93
C ALA A 10 21.45 -10.41 -19.76
N GLN A 11 22.52 -11.14 -20.03
CA GLN A 11 23.35 -11.73 -18.98
C GLN A 11 24.46 -10.76 -18.59
N ARG A 12 24.61 -10.49 -17.29
CA ARG A 12 25.70 -9.68 -16.72
C ARG A 12 26.36 -10.48 -15.60
N GLY A 13 27.57 -10.96 -15.86
CA GLY A 13 28.25 -11.91 -14.98
C GLY A 13 27.41 -13.19 -14.82
N LYS A 14 27.10 -13.55 -13.57
CA LYS A 14 26.27 -14.73 -13.25
C LYS A 14 24.76 -14.45 -13.26
N HIS A 15 24.35 -13.18 -13.35
CA HIS A 15 22.94 -12.78 -13.24
C HIS A 15 22.32 -12.46 -14.60
N PHE A 16 21.06 -12.83 -14.76
CA PHE A 16 20.21 -12.38 -15.85
C PHE A 16 19.46 -11.12 -15.45
N TRP A 17 19.45 -10.16 -16.35
CA TRP A 17 18.76 -8.89 -16.22
C TRP A 17 17.63 -8.84 -17.22
N ILE A 18 16.48 -8.35 -16.79
CA ILE A 18 15.31 -8.15 -17.64
C ILE A 18 15.10 -6.67 -17.90
N SER A 19 14.55 -6.34 -19.06
CA SER A 19 14.25 -4.97 -19.45
C SER A 19 12.93 -4.88 -20.20
N TYR A 20 12.09 -3.97 -19.75
CA TYR A 20 10.72 -3.77 -20.22
C TYR A 20 10.33 -2.29 -20.05
N ASN A 21 9.19 -1.90 -20.62
CA ASN A 21 8.68 -0.53 -20.56
C ASN A 21 7.42 -0.48 -19.72
N VAL A 22 7.30 0.55 -18.89
CA VAL A 22 6.11 0.84 -18.09
C VAL A 22 5.87 2.35 -18.14
N ASN A 23 4.68 2.77 -18.54
CA ASN A 23 4.30 4.19 -18.65
C ASN A 23 5.31 5.01 -19.48
N GLY A 24 5.79 4.45 -20.59
CA GLY A 24 6.78 5.09 -21.48
C GLY A 24 8.22 5.09 -20.96
N GLN A 25 8.47 4.64 -19.73
CA GLN A 25 9.81 4.56 -19.15
C GLN A 25 10.37 3.13 -19.22
N ARG A 26 11.66 3.03 -19.55
CA ARG A 26 12.36 1.74 -19.61
C ARG A 26 12.87 1.36 -18.23
N VAL A 27 12.42 0.23 -17.71
CA VAL A 27 12.88 -0.34 -16.44
C VAL A 27 13.84 -1.50 -16.69
N ARG A 28 14.81 -1.67 -15.78
CA ARG A 28 15.76 -2.80 -15.75
C ARG A 28 15.85 -3.34 -14.33
N GLU A 29 15.71 -4.65 -14.18
CA GLU A 29 15.90 -5.33 -12.89
C GLU A 29 16.65 -6.66 -13.05
N SER A 30 17.31 -7.09 -11.98
CA SER A 30 17.95 -8.40 -11.92
C SER A 30 16.89 -9.47 -11.67
N ALA A 31 16.91 -10.53 -12.47
CA ALA A 31 15.97 -11.65 -12.41
C ALA A 31 16.62 -12.97 -11.95
N GLY A 32 17.79 -12.88 -11.31
CA GLY A 32 18.46 -14.02 -10.70
C GLY A 32 19.46 -14.74 -11.61
N LEU A 33 19.78 -15.99 -11.28
CA LEU A 33 20.88 -16.76 -11.90
C LEU A 33 20.41 -17.68 -13.05
N SER A 34 19.10 -17.83 -13.25
CA SER A 34 18.52 -18.76 -14.23
C SER A 34 17.85 -18.01 -15.38
N LEU A 35 18.08 -18.49 -16.61
CA LEU A 35 17.42 -17.94 -17.80
C LEU A 35 15.91 -18.22 -17.79
N SER A 36 15.47 -19.37 -17.25
CA SER A 36 14.03 -19.67 -17.14
C SER A 36 13.35 -18.67 -16.22
N LEU A 37 13.95 -18.45 -15.05
CA LEU A 37 13.46 -17.47 -14.07
C LEU A 37 13.39 -16.06 -14.68
N ALA A 38 14.41 -15.67 -15.45
CA ALA A 38 14.40 -14.38 -16.14
C ALA A 38 13.29 -14.26 -17.19
N ARG A 39 12.95 -15.33 -17.90
CA ARG A 39 11.83 -15.33 -18.86
C ARG A 39 10.49 -15.17 -18.15
N GLU A 40 10.26 -15.95 -17.11
CA GLU A 40 9.03 -15.89 -16.31
C GLU A 40 8.86 -14.53 -15.66
N ALA A 41 9.92 -13.99 -15.05
CA ALA A 41 9.92 -12.64 -14.49
C ALA A 41 9.58 -11.59 -15.55
N LEU A 42 10.21 -11.65 -16.74
CA LEU A 42 9.92 -10.70 -17.81
C LEU A 42 8.46 -10.77 -18.29
N ILE A 43 7.89 -11.97 -18.40
CA ILE A 43 6.48 -12.16 -18.77
C ILE A 43 5.56 -11.54 -17.71
N LYS A 44 5.80 -11.87 -16.44
CA LYS A 44 5.03 -11.35 -15.30
C LYS A 44 5.07 -9.82 -15.26
N ARG A 45 6.25 -9.21 -15.41
CA ARG A 45 6.40 -7.75 -15.38
C ARG A 45 5.70 -7.05 -16.52
N LYS A 46 5.70 -7.63 -17.72
CA LYS A 46 4.95 -7.10 -18.85
C LYS A 46 3.44 -7.19 -18.62
N ALA A 47 2.95 -8.28 -18.03
CA ALA A 47 1.55 -8.43 -17.66
C ALA A 47 1.14 -7.39 -16.60
N GLU A 48 1.91 -7.27 -15.51
CA GLU A 48 1.70 -6.24 -14.48
C GLU A 48 1.68 -4.82 -15.05
N ALA A 49 2.57 -4.53 -16.01
CA ALA A 49 2.64 -3.24 -16.67
C ALA A 49 1.42 -2.98 -17.57
N ALA A 50 0.95 -3.99 -18.31
CA ALA A 50 -0.25 -3.90 -19.14
C ALA A 50 -1.51 -3.73 -18.29
N GLU A 51 -1.58 -4.37 -17.11
CA GLU A 51 -2.68 -4.25 -16.16
C GLU A 51 -2.64 -2.94 -15.34
N GLY A 52 -1.60 -2.11 -15.48
CA GLY A 52 -1.42 -0.92 -14.65
C GLY A 52 -1.14 -1.23 -13.16
N LYS A 53 -0.82 -2.49 -12.84
CA LYS A 53 -0.53 -2.97 -11.48
C LYS A 53 0.96 -3.06 -11.17
N TYR A 54 1.81 -2.57 -12.08
CA TYR A 54 3.24 -2.60 -11.90
C TYR A 54 3.69 -1.58 -10.85
N PHE A 55 3.91 -2.07 -9.62
CA PHE A 55 4.42 -1.31 -8.48
C PHE A 55 5.79 -1.85 -8.06
N PRO A 56 6.87 -1.59 -8.83
CA PRO A 56 8.19 -2.16 -8.54
C PRO A 56 8.73 -1.70 -7.21
N HIS A 57 8.30 -0.53 -6.77
CA HIS A 57 8.49 -0.02 -5.44
C HIS A 57 7.09 0.29 -4.95
N ARG A 58 6.40 -0.69 -4.34
CA ARG A 58 5.52 -0.32 -3.23
C ARG A 58 6.44 0.32 -2.21
N LYS A 59 6.76 1.62 -2.39
CA LYS A 59 7.34 2.43 -1.33
C LYS A 59 6.42 2.13 -0.16
N ASN A 60 6.96 1.55 0.91
CA ASN A 60 6.25 1.40 2.16
C ASN A 60 5.62 2.77 2.40
N ASN A 61 4.32 2.87 2.17
CA ASN A 61 3.69 4.18 2.07
C ASN A 61 3.65 4.63 3.52
N SER A 62 4.62 5.46 3.91
CA SER A 62 4.75 6.00 5.26
C SER A 62 3.67 7.02 5.55
N ILE A 63 2.68 7.14 4.67
CA ILE A 63 1.50 7.95 4.85
C ILE A 63 0.82 7.46 6.12
N THR A 64 0.81 8.34 7.11
CA THR A 64 0.18 8.08 8.38
C THR A 64 -1.33 8.20 8.26
N PHE A 65 -2.05 7.57 9.19
CA PHE A 65 -3.50 7.70 9.26
C PHE A 65 -3.96 9.16 9.37
N ARG A 66 -3.21 9.99 10.10
CA ARG A 66 -3.50 11.43 10.21
C ARG A 66 -3.44 12.14 8.86
N ALA A 67 -2.42 11.87 8.06
CA ALA A 67 -2.30 12.46 6.74
C ALA A 67 -3.48 12.07 5.81
N ILE A 68 -3.99 10.85 5.94
CA ILE A 68 -5.17 10.39 5.17
C ILE A 68 -6.42 11.12 5.64
N THR A 69 -6.65 11.16 6.96
CA THR A 69 -7.86 11.76 7.55
C THR A 69 -7.91 13.27 7.32
N ASP A 70 -6.78 13.97 7.45
CA ASP A 70 -6.66 15.39 7.12
C ASP A 70 -7.00 15.65 5.64
N LYS A 71 -6.44 14.84 4.73
CA LYS A 71 -6.72 14.97 3.28
C LYS A 71 -8.17 14.65 2.93
N PHE A 72 -8.75 13.63 3.57
CA PHE A 72 -10.16 13.31 3.43
C PHE A 72 -11.05 14.48 3.89
N TRP A 73 -10.73 15.08 5.04
CA TRP A 73 -11.48 16.21 5.56
C TRP A 73 -11.42 17.42 4.63
N GLU A 74 -10.23 17.71 4.09
CA GLU A 74 -10.00 18.76 3.09
C GLU A 74 -10.86 18.58 1.83
N MET A 75 -10.89 17.38 1.25
CA MET A 75 -11.53 17.13 -0.05
C MET A 75 -13.03 16.84 0.05
N HIS A 76 -13.47 16.20 1.13
CA HIS A 76 -14.82 15.62 1.19
C HIS A 76 -15.51 15.85 2.54
N GLY A 77 -14.78 15.72 3.65
CA GLY A 77 -15.37 15.74 4.99
C GLY A 77 -16.11 17.04 5.33
N GLN A 78 -15.62 18.18 4.84
CA GLN A 78 -16.26 19.49 5.04
C GLN A 78 -17.65 19.63 4.42
N HIS A 79 -17.98 18.79 3.43
CA HIS A 79 -19.28 18.82 2.74
C HIS A 79 -20.29 17.82 3.33
N LEU A 80 -19.90 17.05 4.35
CA LEU A 80 -20.80 16.12 5.02
C LEU A 80 -21.82 16.87 5.87
N ARG A 81 -23.07 16.41 5.83
CA ARG A 81 -24.18 17.01 6.60
C ARG A 81 -24.03 16.83 8.11
N SER A 82 -23.28 15.82 8.55
CA SER A 82 -23.10 15.49 9.97
C SER A 82 -21.73 15.96 10.46
N GLY A 83 -21.73 16.82 11.48
CA GLY A 83 -20.50 17.27 12.16
C GLY A 83 -19.81 16.18 12.99
N VAL A 84 -20.49 15.04 13.23
CA VAL A 84 -19.97 13.90 14.00
C VAL A 84 -18.70 13.33 13.35
N TRP A 85 -18.60 13.38 12.02
CA TRP A 85 -17.44 12.88 11.29
C TRP A 85 -16.14 13.59 11.68
N ARG A 86 -16.18 14.91 11.94
CA ARG A 86 -14.99 15.63 12.37
C ARG A 86 -14.50 15.14 13.72
N TYR A 87 -15.44 14.97 14.65
CA TYR A 87 -15.17 14.51 16.00
C TYR A 87 -14.58 13.08 15.98
N MET A 88 -15.23 12.14 15.30
CA MET A 88 -14.77 10.75 15.21
C MET A 88 -13.39 10.62 14.56
N LEU A 89 -13.14 11.37 13.47
CA LEU A 89 -11.83 11.36 12.83
C LEU A 89 -10.73 11.95 13.72
N THR A 90 -11.07 12.95 14.54
CA THR A 90 -10.13 13.54 15.50
C THR A 90 -9.79 12.53 16.60
N GLU A 91 -10.79 11.88 17.18
CA GLU A 91 -10.62 10.84 18.21
C GLU A 91 -9.78 9.66 17.68
N LEU A 92 -10.10 9.14 16.49
CA LEU A 92 -9.31 8.06 15.87
C LEU A 92 -7.88 8.49 15.50
N ALA A 93 -7.67 9.76 15.16
CA ALA A 93 -6.34 10.29 14.87
C ALA A 93 -5.49 10.47 16.12
N GLU A 94 -6.07 10.57 17.32
CA GLU A 94 -5.30 10.58 18.58
C GLU A 94 -4.62 9.22 18.80
N ASP A 95 -5.36 8.12 18.57
CA ASP A 95 -4.84 6.77 18.76
C ASP A 95 -3.97 6.29 17.58
N PHE A 96 -4.41 6.50 16.32
CA PHE A 96 -3.74 5.95 15.13
C PHE A 96 -2.96 6.96 14.30
N GLY A 97 -3.07 8.26 14.59
CA GLY A 97 -2.62 9.30 13.67
C GLY A 97 -1.14 9.24 13.33
N HIS A 98 -0.31 8.72 14.22
CA HIS A 98 1.13 8.54 14.03
C HIS A 98 1.48 7.25 13.25
N MET A 99 0.57 6.29 13.16
CA MET A 99 0.82 5.00 12.53
C MET A 99 0.70 5.11 11.00
N PRO A 100 1.64 4.52 10.23
CA PRO A 100 1.45 4.31 8.80
C PRO A 100 0.17 3.51 8.56
N ALA A 101 -0.71 3.97 7.67
CA ALA A 101 -2.02 3.36 7.48
C ALA A 101 -1.93 1.87 7.07
N VAL A 102 -0.88 1.50 6.35
CA VAL A 102 -0.59 0.12 5.94
C VAL A 102 -0.20 -0.81 7.10
N LYS A 103 0.17 -0.26 8.26
CA LYS A 103 0.55 -1.02 9.45
C LYS A 103 -0.58 -1.18 10.45
N ILE A 104 -1.71 -0.50 10.27
CA ILE A 104 -2.88 -0.65 11.13
C ILE A 104 -3.45 -2.06 10.91
N SER A 105 -3.37 -2.88 11.93
CA SER A 105 -3.85 -4.26 11.93
C SER A 105 -5.27 -4.35 12.46
N LYS A 106 -5.90 -5.52 12.27
CA LYS A 106 -7.23 -5.81 12.84
C LYS A 106 -7.23 -5.75 14.37
N LEU A 107 -6.15 -6.19 15.01
CA LEU A 107 -6.00 -6.17 16.47
C LEU A 107 -5.96 -4.73 17.01
N ASP A 108 -5.33 -3.82 16.26
CA ASP A 108 -5.27 -2.40 16.63
C ASP A 108 -6.68 -1.79 16.66
N ILE A 109 -7.52 -2.13 15.67
CA ILE A 109 -8.93 -1.68 15.57
C ILE A 109 -9.78 -2.24 16.71
N GLU A 110 -9.62 -3.53 17.02
CA GLU A 110 -10.37 -4.19 18.09
C GLU A 110 -10.04 -3.60 19.47
N THR A 111 -8.79 -3.20 19.70
CA THR A 111 -8.33 -2.59 20.95
C THR A 111 -9.06 -1.27 21.24
N ILE A 112 -9.28 -0.43 20.23
CA ILE A 112 -10.04 0.82 20.38
C ILE A 112 -11.51 0.55 20.61
N THR A 113 -12.11 -0.40 19.88
CA THR A 113 -13.52 -0.76 20.04
C THR A 113 -13.82 -1.17 21.49
N ILE A 114 -12.90 -1.91 22.12
CA ILE A 114 -12.98 -2.30 23.53
C ILE A 114 -12.81 -1.09 24.48
N LYS A 115 -11.94 -0.13 24.16
CA LYS A 115 -11.78 1.12 24.94
C LYS A 115 -13.05 1.98 24.88
N SER A 116 -13.60 2.22 23.69
CA SER A 116 -14.82 3.02 23.50
C SER A 116 -16.05 2.36 24.13
N ALA A 117 -16.14 1.02 24.10
CA ALA A 117 -17.20 0.27 24.79
C ALA A 117 -17.11 0.34 26.33
N LYS A 118 -15.94 0.70 26.88
CA LYS A 118 -15.70 0.86 28.32
C LYS A 118 -15.70 2.33 28.78
N GLY A 119 -15.99 3.27 27.89
CA GLY A 119 -16.05 4.70 28.20
C GLY A 119 -17.29 5.07 29.04
N PRO A 120 -17.23 6.17 29.82
CA PRO A 120 -18.29 6.57 30.76
C PRO A 120 -19.65 6.88 30.09
N GLN A 121 -19.69 7.05 28.77
CA GLN A 121 -20.92 7.24 28.00
C GLN A 121 -21.74 5.94 27.84
N TYR A 122 -21.11 4.76 27.90
CA TYR A 122 -21.79 3.45 27.79
C TYR A 122 -22.43 3.00 29.11
N GLN A 123 -21.87 3.41 30.26
CA GLN A 123 -22.40 3.05 31.58
C GLN A 123 -23.75 3.73 31.92
N ARG A 124 -24.19 4.73 31.14
CA ARG A 124 -25.48 5.40 31.35
C ARG A 124 -26.68 4.69 30.70
N GLN A 125 -26.46 3.71 29.83
CA GLN A 125 -27.55 2.98 29.16
C GLN A 125 -27.88 1.63 29.82
N THR A 126 -27.02 1.12 30.71
CA THR A 126 -27.22 -0.18 31.38
C THR A 126 -27.62 -0.07 32.85
N ALA A 127 -27.89 1.13 33.35
CA ALA A 127 -28.47 1.34 34.68
C ALA A 127 -29.98 1.61 34.54
N ILE A 128 -30.77 0.53 34.40
CA ILE A 128 -32.21 0.50 34.67
C ILE A 128 -32.46 -0.68 35.58
#